data_AF-Q6KIJ4-F1
#
_entry.id   AF-Q6KIJ4-F1
#
_cell.length_a   1.000
_cell.length_b   1.000
_cell.length_c   1.000
_cell.angle_alpha   90.00
_cell.angle_beta   90.00
_cell.angle_gamma   90.00
#
_symmetry.space_group_name_H-M   'P 1'
#
loop_
_entity.id
_entity.type
_entity.pdbx_description
1 polymer ?
#
loop_
_entity_poly.entity_id
_entity_poly.type
_entity_poly.pdbx_seq_one_letter_code
_entity_poly.pdbx_strand_id
1 'polypeptide(L)'
;MIFLLKKHHNYTFFETMNLINILSIKYEGYGGINEINQSLQNYFQRHYFKDNQPFYKTPNLKLFINDKVIQIENDPENDVYNGELGFINNVKLKENKEIDLISVDFGNKIITYNLNNFLQSVKLAYAISVHKFQGSASEILIFLIFKNQKKLLSKKLIYTAFSRAKSFLIVIGEHEAFSISVAKENNLDRKTYLRYLLNFNKMK
;
A
#
# COMPACT_ATOMS: atom_id res chain seq x y z
N MET A 1 -0.93 -21.54 7.44
CA MET A 1 -0.72 -21.46 8.90
C MET A 1 -0.98 -20.01 9.32
N ILE A 2 -2.16 -19.72 9.89
CA ILE A 2 -2.52 -18.38 10.35
C ILE A 2 -2.12 -18.30 11.82
N PHE A 3 -1.08 -17.52 12.14
CA PHE A 3 -0.82 -17.13 13.52
C PHE A 3 -1.80 -16.01 13.88
N LEU A 4 -2.72 -16.33 14.80
CA LEU A 4 -3.55 -15.34 15.48
C LEU A 4 -2.64 -14.39 16.24
N LEU A 5 -2.79 -13.08 15.97
CA LEU A 5 -2.29 -12.04 16.83
C LEU A 5 -2.78 -12.32 18.25
N LYS A 6 -1.84 -12.58 19.17
CA LYS A 6 -2.11 -12.55 20.61
C LYS A 6 -2.86 -11.25 20.89
N LYS A 7 -4.01 -11.38 21.54
CA LYS A 7 -4.87 -10.29 22.00
C LYS A 7 -4.07 -9.40 22.97
N HIS A 8 -3.25 -8.49 22.43
CA HIS A 8 -2.68 -7.39 23.19
C HIS A 8 -3.81 -6.38 23.37
N HIS A 9 -4.27 -6.25 24.60
CA HIS A 9 -5.55 -5.67 24.98
C HIS A 9 -5.69 -4.14 24.79
N ASN A 10 -4.76 -3.43 24.12
CA ASN A 10 -4.71 -1.95 24.19
C ASN A 10 -4.55 -1.18 22.86
N TYR A 11 -4.60 -1.80 21.67
CA TYR A 11 -4.50 -1.03 20.42
C TYR A 11 -5.88 -0.70 19.84
N THR A 12 -6.06 0.56 19.46
CA THR A 12 -7.17 1.03 18.62
C THR A 12 -7.06 0.46 17.20
N PHE A 13 -8.13 0.61 16.42
CA PHE A 13 -8.13 0.23 15.01
C PHE A 13 -7.00 0.91 14.23
N PHE A 14 -6.85 2.23 14.37
CA PHE A 14 -5.87 3.01 13.62
C PHE A 14 -4.44 2.64 13.99
N GLU A 15 -4.15 2.47 15.28
CA GLU A 15 -2.84 1.99 15.73
C GLU A 15 -2.54 0.61 15.14
N THR A 16 -3.50 -0.31 15.18
CA THR A 16 -3.35 -1.64 14.58
C THR A 16 -3.07 -1.56 13.07
N MET A 17 -3.81 -0.72 12.36
CA MET A 17 -3.66 -0.53 10.92
C MET A 17 -2.35 0.17 10.54
N ASN A 18 -1.74 0.94 11.44
CA ASN A 18 -0.41 1.52 11.24
C ASN A 18 0.73 0.51 11.44
N LEU A 19 0.53 -0.49 12.30
CA LEU A 19 1.51 -1.55 12.54
C LEU A 19 1.56 -2.57 11.41
N ILE A 20 0.44 -2.78 10.71
CA ILE A 20 0.27 -3.84 9.70
C ILE A 20 0.21 -3.24 8.28
N ASN A 21 1.05 -3.76 7.39
CA ASN A 21 0.95 -3.48 5.95
C ASN A 21 0.88 -4.77 5.13
N ILE A 22 0.03 -4.75 4.11
CA ILE A 22 -0.14 -5.87 3.17
C ILE A 22 0.51 -5.49 1.84
N LEU A 23 1.46 -6.29 1.39
CA LEU A 23 2.13 -6.10 0.11
C LEU A 23 1.68 -7.16 -0.90
N SER A 24 1.32 -6.70 -2.10
CA SER A 24 1.11 -7.55 -3.27
C SER A 24 1.94 -7.02 -4.45
N ILE A 25 1.98 -7.77 -5.54
CA ILE A 25 2.83 -7.50 -6.70
C ILE A 25 2.02 -6.91 -7.87
N LYS A 26 0.75 -7.29 -7.98
CA LYS A 26 -0.12 -6.91 -9.10
C LYS A 26 -1.32 -6.10 -8.60
N TYR A 27 -1.77 -5.15 -9.42
CA TYR A 27 -2.94 -4.34 -9.11
C TYR A 27 -4.27 -5.06 -9.41
N GLU A 28 -4.35 -5.79 -10.53
CA GLU A 28 -5.59 -6.36 -11.04
C GLU A 28 -5.63 -7.90 -11.10
N GLY A 29 -6.83 -8.46 -11.10
CA GLY A 29 -7.12 -9.89 -11.14
C GLY A 29 -6.88 -10.58 -9.80
N TYR A 30 -7.04 -11.90 -9.77
CA TYR A 30 -6.97 -12.68 -8.53
C TYR A 30 -5.73 -12.37 -7.69
N GLY A 31 -5.95 -11.96 -6.43
CA GLY A 31 -4.91 -11.55 -5.49
C GLY A 31 -4.32 -10.16 -5.77
N GLY A 32 -5.00 -9.38 -6.61
CA GLY A 32 -4.65 -8.02 -6.97
C GLY A 32 -4.99 -7.01 -5.87
N ILE A 33 -4.18 -5.96 -5.78
CA ILE A 33 -4.31 -4.89 -4.78
C ILE A 33 -5.72 -4.30 -4.75
N ASN A 34 -6.36 -4.11 -5.90
CA ASN A 34 -7.68 -3.50 -5.98
C ASN A 34 -8.77 -4.37 -5.30
N GLU A 35 -8.78 -5.67 -5.61
CA GLU A 35 -9.73 -6.63 -5.03
C GLU A 35 -9.54 -6.77 -3.51
N ILE A 36 -8.27 -6.79 -3.06
CA ILE A 36 -7.91 -6.88 -1.65
C ILE A 36 -8.36 -5.62 -0.91
N ASN A 37 -8.07 -4.44 -1.46
CA ASN A 37 -8.50 -3.17 -0.87
C ASN A 37 -10.01 -3.10 -0.72
N GLN A 38 -10.75 -3.47 -1.76
CA GLN A 38 -12.22 -3.47 -1.71
C GLN A 38 -12.74 -4.48 -0.68
N SER A 39 -12.16 -5.68 -0.63
CA SER A 39 -12.56 -6.73 0.32
C SER A 39 -12.30 -6.33 1.77
N LEU A 40 -11.13 -5.75 2.04
CA LEU A 40 -10.76 -5.28 3.38
C LEU A 40 -11.57 -4.05 3.80
N GLN A 41 -11.78 -3.09 2.90
CA GLN A 41 -12.68 -1.97 3.16
C GLN A 41 -14.07 -2.48 3.58
N ASN A 42 -14.68 -3.37 2.78
CA ASN A 42 -15.99 -3.94 3.10
C ASN A 42 -16.00 -4.66 4.45
N TYR A 43 -14.94 -5.41 4.76
CA TYR A 43 -14.79 -6.09 6.05
C TYR A 43 -14.72 -5.10 7.21
N PHE A 44 -13.86 -4.08 7.13
CA PHE A 44 -13.68 -3.12 8.21
C PHE A 44 -14.91 -2.23 8.41
N GLN A 45 -15.54 -1.77 7.33
CA GLN A 45 -16.79 -1.01 7.45
C GLN A 45 -17.90 -1.83 8.10
N ARG A 46 -18.01 -3.13 7.78
CA ARG A 46 -19.00 -4.03 8.41
C ARG A 46 -18.72 -4.30 9.90
N HIS A 47 -17.46 -4.47 10.27
CA HIS A 47 -17.09 -5.00 11.59
C HIS A 47 -16.62 -3.96 12.60
N TYR A 48 -16.07 -2.82 12.15
CA TYR A 48 -15.49 -1.78 13.02
C TYR A 48 -16.23 -0.44 12.95
N PHE A 49 -16.79 -0.10 11.79
CA PHE A 49 -17.46 1.20 11.57
C PHE A 49 -18.92 1.01 11.18
N LYS A 50 -19.67 0.33 12.05
CA LYS A 50 -21.12 0.17 11.88
C LYS A 50 -21.76 1.54 11.67
N ASP A 51 -22.69 1.60 10.72
CA ASP A 51 -23.43 2.81 10.29
C ASP A 51 -22.64 3.84 9.47
N ASN A 52 -21.34 3.62 9.22
CA ASN A 52 -20.56 4.48 8.33
C ASN A 52 -21.03 4.33 6.87
N GLN A 53 -21.56 5.42 6.31
CA GLN A 53 -22.03 5.47 4.92
C GLN A 53 -20.93 5.99 3.99
N PRO A 54 -20.88 5.50 2.73
CA PRO A 54 -19.91 6.03 1.79
C PRO A 54 -20.26 7.47 1.45
N PHE A 55 -19.33 8.40 1.65
CA PHE A 55 -19.51 9.81 1.27
C PHE A 55 -19.33 10.01 -0.24
N TYR A 56 -18.62 9.09 -0.91
CA TYR A 56 -18.45 9.06 -2.35
C TYR A 56 -18.59 7.64 -2.89
N LYS A 57 -19.32 7.48 -4.00
CA LYS A 57 -19.62 6.17 -4.58
C LYS A 57 -19.74 6.24 -6.10
N THR A 58 -19.01 5.35 -6.77
CA THR A 58 -19.16 5.00 -8.18
C THR A 58 -19.32 3.47 -8.30
N PRO A 59 -19.54 2.90 -9.50
CA PRO A 59 -19.58 1.45 -9.67
C PRO A 59 -18.30 0.74 -9.21
N ASN A 60 -17.14 1.41 -9.32
CA ASN A 60 -15.83 0.81 -9.08
C ASN A 60 -15.14 1.30 -7.80
N LEU A 61 -15.65 2.35 -7.15
CA LEU A 61 -15.02 2.97 -5.98
C LEU A 61 -16.06 3.38 -4.95
N LYS A 62 -15.75 3.09 -3.68
CA LYS A 62 -16.45 3.66 -2.52
C LYS A 62 -15.40 4.27 -1.61
N LEU A 63 -15.72 5.43 -1.03
CA LEU A 63 -14.88 6.08 -0.03
C LEU A 63 -15.68 6.34 1.23
N PHE A 64 -15.07 6.03 2.36
CA PHE A 64 -15.63 6.17 3.69
C PHE A 64 -14.69 6.97 4.58
N ILE A 65 -15.24 7.66 5.58
CA ILE A 65 -14.40 8.16 6.68
C ILE A 65 -13.71 6.95 7.33
N ASN A 66 -12.48 7.14 7.80
CA ASN A 66 -11.57 6.13 8.37
C ASN A 66 -10.93 5.17 7.37
N ASP A 67 -11.13 5.36 6.06
CA ASP A 67 -10.41 4.54 5.07
C ASP A 67 -8.91 4.81 5.12
N LYS A 68 -8.12 3.73 5.12
CA LYS A 68 -6.66 3.79 4.96
C LYS A 68 -6.32 4.11 3.51
N VAL A 69 -5.52 5.15 3.30
CA VAL A 69 -5.18 5.68 1.99
C VAL A 69 -3.67 5.91 1.83
N ILE A 70 -3.25 6.09 0.58
CA ILE A 70 -1.88 6.40 0.18
C ILE A 70 -1.88 7.58 -0.79
N GLN A 71 -0.96 8.51 -0.59
CA GLN A 71 -0.66 9.58 -1.54
C GLN A 71 0.12 9.00 -2.73
N ILE A 72 -0.28 9.30 -3.98
CA ILE A 72 0.35 8.76 -5.19
C ILE A 72 1.10 9.80 -6.03
N GLU A 73 0.92 11.08 -5.75
CA GLU A 73 1.61 12.21 -6.38
C GLU A 73 2.34 13.03 -5.30
N ASN A 74 3.45 13.67 -5.66
CA ASN A 74 4.11 14.58 -4.73
C ASN A 74 3.37 15.91 -4.71
N ASP A 75 3.12 16.43 -3.52
CA ASP A 75 2.61 17.77 -3.28
C ASP A 75 3.54 18.46 -2.28
N PRO A 76 4.63 19.08 -2.77
CA PRO A 76 5.63 19.73 -1.92
C PRO A 76 5.08 20.96 -1.18
N GLU A 77 4.02 21.59 -1.68
CA GLU A 77 3.42 22.78 -1.04
C GLU A 77 2.78 22.40 0.30
N ASN A 78 2.15 21.22 0.33
CA ASN A 78 1.53 20.66 1.52
C ASN A 78 2.43 19.66 2.26
N ASP A 79 3.72 19.59 1.88
CA ASP A 79 4.72 18.67 2.46
C ASP A 79 4.28 17.19 2.43
N VAL A 80 3.48 16.75 1.45
CA VAL A 80 3.00 15.36 1.36
C VAL A 80 3.51 14.67 0.10
N TYR A 81 4.15 13.52 0.27
CA TYR A 81 4.88 12.85 -0.81
C TYR A 81 4.27 11.50 -1.20
N ASN A 82 4.58 11.07 -2.43
CA ASN A 82 4.16 9.78 -2.98
C ASN A 82 4.66 8.63 -2.10
N GLY A 83 3.72 7.82 -1.61
CA GLY A 83 4.00 6.70 -0.73
C GLY A 83 3.56 6.92 0.73
N GLU A 84 3.23 8.14 1.12
CA GLU A 84 2.75 8.43 2.46
C GLU A 84 1.37 7.82 2.71
N LEU A 85 1.22 7.17 3.86
CA LEU A 85 0.00 6.50 4.29
C LEU A 85 -0.75 7.39 5.26
N GLY A 86 -2.08 7.38 5.17
CA GLY A 86 -2.94 8.14 6.06
C GLY A 86 -4.33 7.54 6.17
N PHE A 87 -5.22 8.25 6.88
CA PHE A 87 -6.63 7.90 7.00
C PHE A 87 -7.50 9.08 6.62
N ILE A 88 -8.61 8.81 5.94
CA ILE A 88 -9.62 9.84 5.68
C ILE A 88 -10.23 10.24 7.02
N ASN A 89 -9.98 11.47 7.46
CA ASN A 89 -10.38 11.96 8.77
C ASN A 89 -11.77 12.60 8.75
N ASN A 90 -12.05 13.44 7.76
CA ASN A 90 -13.31 14.18 7.69
C ASN A 90 -13.69 14.57 6.26
N VAL A 91 -14.98 14.81 6.03
CA VAL A 91 -15.50 15.35 4.76
C VAL A 91 -16.44 16.51 5.08
N LYS A 92 -16.11 17.68 4.55
CA LYS A 92 -16.95 18.88 4.63
C LYS A 92 -17.86 18.92 3.40
N LEU A 93 -19.14 19.18 3.63
CA LEU A 93 -20.14 19.34 2.57
C LEU A 93 -20.51 20.82 2.41
N LYS A 94 -20.83 21.21 1.18
CA LYS A 94 -21.48 22.49 0.86
C LYS A 94 -22.96 22.45 1.25
N GLU A 95 -23.63 23.60 1.19
CA GLU A 95 -25.08 23.71 1.48
C GLU A 95 -25.94 22.82 0.56
N ASN A 96 -25.53 22.66 -0.70
CA ASN A 96 -26.18 21.78 -1.67
C ASN A 96 -25.85 20.28 -1.47
N LYS A 97 -25.18 19.92 -0.36
CA LYS A 97 -24.73 18.57 0.01
C LYS A 97 -23.65 17.97 -0.90
N GLU A 98 -23.03 18.76 -1.78
CA GLU A 98 -21.85 18.33 -2.53
C GLU A 98 -20.61 18.33 -1.64
N ILE A 99 -19.63 17.49 -1.98
CA ILE A 99 -18.34 17.44 -1.29
C ILE A 99 -17.58 18.74 -1.55
N ASP A 100 -17.25 19.45 -0.46
CA ASP A 100 -16.41 20.64 -0.49
C ASP A 100 -14.93 20.23 -0.34
N LEU A 101 -14.60 19.66 0.82
CA LEU A 101 -13.24 19.30 1.19
C LEU A 101 -13.19 17.92 1.85
N ILE A 102 -12.15 17.17 1.53
CA ILE A 102 -11.81 15.88 2.14
C ILE A 102 -10.50 16.07 2.90
N SER A 103 -10.49 15.76 4.19
CA SER A 103 -9.31 15.85 5.05
C SER A 103 -8.70 14.47 5.25
N VAL A 104 -7.40 14.33 5.00
CA VAL A 104 -6.63 13.10 5.24
C VAL A 104 -5.60 13.36 6.32
N ASP A 105 -5.60 12.54 7.35
CA ASP A 105 -4.59 12.55 8.41
C ASP A 105 -3.46 11.58 8.05
N PHE A 106 -2.27 12.12 7.80
CA PHE A 106 -1.03 11.37 7.54
C PHE A 106 -0.20 11.14 8.81
N GLY A 107 -0.77 11.40 9.99
CA GLY A 107 -0.18 11.18 11.30
C GLY A 107 0.53 12.41 11.86
N ASN A 108 1.39 13.04 11.07
CA ASN A 108 2.07 14.29 11.47
C ASN A 108 1.38 15.55 10.93
N LYS A 109 0.47 15.40 9.96
CA LYS A 109 -0.21 16.51 9.27
C LYS A 109 -1.57 16.07 8.75
N ILE A 110 -2.49 17.04 8.67
CA ILE A 110 -3.79 16.87 8.04
C ILE A 110 -3.80 17.70 6.77
N ILE A 111 -3.99 17.03 5.62
CA ILE A 111 -4.05 17.69 4.31
C ILE A 111 -5.49 17.68 3.81
N THR A 112 -5.94 18.82 3.27
CA THR A 112 -7.29 18.99 2.73
C THR A 112 -7.27 19.05 1.21
N TYR A 113 -8.14 18.29 0.57
CA TYR A 113 -8.27 18.21 -0.88
C TYR A 113 -9.70 18.57 -1.28
N ASN A 114 -9.86 19.23 -2.44
CA ASN A 114 -11.13 19.14 -3.15
C ASN A 114 -11.33 17.72 -3.71
N LEU A 115 -12.54 17.36 -4.12
CA LEU A 115 -12.85 16.02 -4.61
C LEU A 115 -11.98 15.57 -5.80
N ASN A 116 -11.76 16.45 -6.79
CA ASN A 116 -11.01 16.08 -8.00
C ASN A 116 -9.54 15.80 -7.68
N ASN A 117 -8.90 16.69 -6.90
CA ASN A 117 -7.52 16.51 -6.46
C ASN A 117 -7.38 15.25 -5.59
N PHE A 118 -8.34 14.98 -4.71
CA PHE A 118 -8.35 13.76 -3.92
C PHE A 118 -8.36 12.51 -4.81
N LEU A 119 -9.27 12.43 -5.78
CA LEU A 119 -9.41 11.27 -6.66
C LEU A 119 -8.19 11.05 -7.56
N GLN A 120 -7.46 12.12 -7.90
CA GLN A 120 -6.23 12.05 -8.67
C GLN A 120 -5.04 11.59 -7.80
N SER A 121 -4.88 12.17 -6.61
CA SER A 121 -3.64 12.06 -5.84
C SER A 121 -3.71 11.04 -4.69
N VAL A 122 -4.88 10.48 -4.36
CA VAL A 122 -5.09 9.58 -3.22
C VAL A 122 -5.76 8.26 -3.65
N LYS A 123 -5.29 7.12 -3.12
CA LYS A 123 -5.89 5.78 -3.35
C LYS A 123 -6.03 5.00 -2.04
N LEU A 124 -6.93 4.00 -2.02
CA LEU A 124 -7.03 3.04 -0.91
C LEU A 124 -5.72 2.26 -0.73
N ALA A 125 -5.37 1.98 0.53
CA ALA A 125 -4.06 1.46 0.91
C ALA A 125 -4.09 0.41 2.03
N TYR A 126 -5.17 -0.37 2.13
CA TYR A 126 -5.17 -1.56 2.99
C TYR A 126 -4.15 -2.61 2.49
N ALA A 127 -3.98 -2.70 1.18
CA ALA A 127 -2.89 -3.36 0.50
C ALA A 127 -2.25 -2.41 -0.52
N ILE A 128 -0.93 -2.53 -0.70
CA ILE A 128 -0.14 -1.70 -1.59
C ILE A 128 0.90 -2.55 -2.34
N SER A 129 1.50 -1.98 -3.39
CA SER A 129 2.53 -2.69 -4.12
C SER A 129 3.88 -2.65 -3.39
N VAL A 130 4.70 -3.69 -3.57
CA VAL A 130 6.10 -3.69 -3.07
C VAL A 130 6.87 -2.45 -3.54
N HIS A 131 6.61 -1.99 -4.76
CA HIS A 131 7.24 -0.80 -5.33
C HIS A 131 6.86 0.49 -4.60
N LYS A 132 5.59 0.63 -4.21
CA LYS A 132 5.09 1.80 -3.48
C LYS A 132 5.50 1.79 -2.01
N PHE A 133 5.94 0.65 -1.48
CA PHE A 133 6.46 0.51 -0.11
C PHE A 133 8.00 0.52 -0.05
N GLN A 134 8.69 1.01 -1.09
CA GLN A 134 10.14 1.17 -1.08
C GLN A 134 10.55 2.32 -0.15
N GLY A 135 11.54 2.08 0.71
CA GLY A 135 11.97 3.06 1.73
C GLY A 135 11.16 3.00 3.03
N SER A 136 9.96 2.42 3.00
CA SER A 136 9.11 2.23 4.18
C SER A 136 9.38 0.89 4.88
N ALA A 137 8.98 0.78 6.15
CA ALA A 137 9.02 -0.46 6.90
C ALA A 137 7.85 -0.54 7.87
N SER A 138 7.36 -1.75 8.14
CA SER A 138 6.21 -2.02 9.02
C SER A 138 6.61 -2.96 10.14
N GLU A 139 5.99 -2.84 11.31
CA GLU A 139 6.17 -3.81 12.40
C GLU A 139 5.77 -5.21 11.96
N ILE A 140 4.60 -5.31 11.32
CA ILE A 140 4.06 -6.55 10.79
C ILE A 140 3.83 -6.37 9.29
N LEU A 141 4.39 -7.27 8.49
CA LEU A 141 4.21 -7.28 7.05
C LEU A 141 3.53 -8.57 6.60
N ILE A 142 2.48 -8.45 5.80
CA ILE A 142 1.83 -9.57 5.12
C ILE A 142 2.21 -9.48 3.65
N PHE A 143 2.94 -10.46 3.13
CA PHE A 143 3.33 -10.54 1.74
C PHE A 143 2.50 -11.60 1.00
N LEU A 144 1.84 -11.18 -0.07
CA LEU A 144 1.00 -12.05 -0.89
C LEU A 144 1.75 -12.53 -2.14
N ILE A 145 1.74 -13.84 -2.39
CA ILE A 145 2.47 -14.45 -3.50
C ILE A 145 1.66 -15.50 -4.25
N PHE A 146 1.38 -15.24 -5.53
CA PHE A 146 0.54 -16.13 -6.35
C PHE A 146 1.22 -16.48 -7.68
N LYS A 147 0.96 -17.68 -8.22
CA LYS A 147 1.58 -18.19 -9.46
C LYS A 147 1.19 -17.38 -10.70
N ASN A 148 0.01 -16.76 -10.70
CA ASN A 148 -0.41 -15.83 -11.75
C ASN A 148 0.52 -14.58 -11.85
N GLN A 149 1.40 -14.35 -10.86
CA GLN A 149 2.40 -13.28 -10.84
C GLN A 149 3.81 -13.74 -11.26
N LYS A 150 4.00 -15.00 -11.70
CA LYS A 150 5.32 -15.61 -12.00
C LYS A 150 6.29 -14.78 -12.85
N LYS A 151 5.75 -13.98 -13.78
CA LYS A 151 6.57 -13.10 -14.64
C LYS A 151 7.25 -11.99 -13.84
N LEU A 152 6.53 -11.41 -12.88
CA LEU A 152 6.97 -10.31 -12.01
C LEU A 152 7.79 -10.81 -10.81
N LEU A 153 7.57 -12.07 -10.40
CA LEU A 153 8.31 -12.69 -9.31
C LEU A 153 9.81 -12.73 -9.60
N SER A 154 10.60 -12.45 -8.57
CA SER A 154 12.05 -12.65 -8.56
C SER A 154 12.63 -12.63 -7.15
N LYS A 155 13.84 -13.18 -6.99
CA LYS A 155 14.57 -13.20 -5.72
C LYS A 155 14.76 -11.79 -5.15
N LYS A 156 15.08 -10.81 -6.00
CA LYS A 156 15.24 -9.40 -5.59
C LYS A 156 13.92 -8.79 -5.10
N LEU A 157 12.81 -9.08 -5.76
CA LEU A 157 11.51 -8.56 -5.36
C LEU A 157 11.12 -9.09 -3.96
N ILE A 158 11.31 -10.39 -3.74
CA ILE A 158 11.08 -11.00 -2.42
C ILE A 158 11.99 -10.42 -1.36
N TYR A 159 13.29 -10.34 -1.63
CA TYR A 159 14.24 -9.73 -0.71
C TYR A 159 13.82 -8.29 -0.35
N THR A 160 13.40 -7.52 -1.36
CA THR A 160 12.92 -6.15 -1.17
C THR A 160 11.70 -6.13 -0.26
N ALA A 161 10.69 -6.97 -0.50
CA ALA A 161 9.50 -7.05 0.35
C ALA A 161 9.82 -7.52 1.77
N PHE A 162 10.61 -8.58 1.93
CA PHE A 162 10.89 -9.20 3.23
C PHE A 162 11.68 -8.24 4.12
N SER A 163 12.63 -7.51 3.55
CA SER A 163 13.41 -6.48 4.26
C SER A 163 12.58 -5.25 4.70
N ARG A 164 11.27 -5.20 4.44
CA ARG A 164 10.37 -4.16 4.97
C ARG A 164 9.69 -4.56 6.28
N ALA A 165 9.74 -5.84 6.67
CA ALA A 165 9.23 -6.30 7.95
C ALA A 165 10.28 -6.01 9.04
N LYS A 166 9.89 -5.26 10.09
CA LYS A 166 10.76 -4.99 11.23
C LYS A 166 10.74 -6.12 12.24
N SER A 167 9.55 -6.60 12.59
CA SER A 167 9.36 -7.55 13.70
C SER A 167 8.76 -8.87 13.25
N PHE A 168 7.76 -8.84 12.35
CA PHE A 168 7.08 -10.07 11.92
C PHE A 168 6.71 -10.05 10.43
N LEU A 169 6.96 -11.17 9.76
CA LEU A 169 6.65 -11.38 8.34
C LEU A 169 5.72 -12.59 8.19
N ILE A 170 4.59 -12.38 7.52
CA ILE A 170 3.63 -13.41 7.15
C ILE A 170 3.63 -13.51 5.63
N VAL A 171 3.85 -14.70 5.10
CA VAL A 171 3.74 -14.97 3.66
C VAL A 171 2.49 -15.79 3.40
N ILE A 172 1.60 -15.26 2.55
CA ILE A 172 0.34 -15.92 2.18
C ILE A 172 0.34 -16.16 0.68
N GLY A 173 0.10 -17.40 0.27
CA GLY A 173 -0.03 -17.74 -1.13
C GLY A 173 0.49 -19.13 -1.44
N GLU A 174 1.00 -19.31 -2.65
CA GLU A 174 1.32 -20.62 -3.21
C GLU A 174 2.81 -20.96 -3.05
N HIS A 175 3.09 -22.15 -2.50
CA HIS A 175 4.46 -22.63 -2.30
C HIS A 175 5.26 -22.70 -3.61
N GLU A 176 4.61 -23.07 -4.71
CA GLU A 176 5.24 -23.12 -6.03
C GLU A 176 5.67 -21.72 -6.50
N ALA A 177 4.83 -20.70 -6.30
CA ALA A 177 5.15 -19.32 -6.65
C ALA A 177 6.38 -18.83 -5.87
N PHE A 178 6.46 -19.16 -4.58
CA PHE A 178 7.64 -18.89 -3.75
C PHE A 178 8.88 -19.64 -4.27
N SER A 179 8.76 -20.93 -4.57
CA SER A 179 9.88 -21.73 -5.08
C SER A 179 10.43 -21.17 -6.40
N ILE A 180 9.55 -20.84 -7.35
CA ILE A 180 9.90 -20.20 -8.63
C ILE A 180 10.65 -18.89 -8.39
N SER A 181 10.14 -18.06 -7.49
CA SER A 181 10.69 -16.73 -7.25
C SER A 181 12.09 -16.74 -6.64
N VAL A 182 12.39 -17.70 -5.77
CA VAL A 182 13.71 -17.86 -5.14
C VAL A 182 14.72 -18.50 -6.08
N ALA A 183 14.27 -19.45 -6.91
CA ALA A 183 15.10 -20.10 -7.93
C ALA A 183 15.44 -19.19 -9.12
N LYS A 184 14.61 -18.17 -9.37
CA LYS A 184 14.82 -17.22 -10.48
C LYS A 184 15.99 -16.27 -10.16
N GLU A 185 17.15 -16.59 -10.71
CA GLU A 185 18.28 -15.67 -10.77
C GLU A 185 17.92 -14.51 -11.70
N ASN A 186 17.95 -13.30 -11.15
CA ASN A 186 17.81 -12.09 -11.93
C ASN A 186 19.14 -11.79 -12.63
N ASN A 187 19.46 -12.51 -13.70
CA ASN A 187 20.43 -12.05 -14.68
C ASN A 187 19.79 -10.92 -15.51
N LEU A 188 19.55 -9.79 -14.86
CA LEU A 188 19.38 -8.54 -15.57
C LEU A 188 20.79 -8.13 -15.97
N ASP A 189 21.19 -8.48 -17.19
CA ASP A 189 22.25 -7.77 -17.90
C ASP A 189 21.81 -6.31 -18.01
N ARG A 190 22.10 -5.54 -16.96
CA ARG A 190 21.84 -4.11 -16.90
C ARG A 190 22.77 -3.49 -17.92
N LYS A 191 22.24 -3.20 -19.09
CA LYS A 191 22.94 -2.46 -20.14
C LYS A 191 23.19 -1.04 -19.64
N THR A 192 24.39 -0.79 -19.11
CA THR A 192 24.83 0.51 -18.63
C THR A 192 26.30 0.74 -18.96
N TYR A 193 26.64 1.95 -19.38
CA TYR A 193 28.02 2.37 -19.64
C TYR A 193 28.76 2.83 -18.38
N LEU A 194 28.11 2.87 -17.20
CA LEU A 194 28.73 3.40 -15.98
C LEU A 194 30.03 2.69 -15.63
N ARG A 195 30.06 1.35 -15.71
CA ARG A 195 31.27 0.56 -15.45
C ARG A 195 32.41 0.91 -16.42
N TYR A 196 32.07 1.10 -17.69
CA TYR A 196 33.05 1.50 -18.71
C TYR A 196 33.62 2.89 -18.41
N LEU A 197 32.76 3.87 -18.12
CA LEU A 197 33.17 5.25 -17.81
C LEU A 197 34.05 5.34 -16.55
N LEU A 198 33.71 4.60 -15.50
CA LEU A 198 34.48 4.56 -14.25
C LEU A 198 35.89 3.96 -14.45
N ASN A 199 36.01 2.99 -15.35
CA ASN A 199 37.29 2.35 -15.66
C ASN A 199 38.14 3.19 -16.63
N PHE A 200 37.51 3.95 -17.53
CA PHE A 200 38.21 4.83 -18.46
C PHE A 200 38.99 5.94 -17.75
N ASN A 201 38.44 6.52 -16.68
CA ASN A 201 39.10 7.57 -15.89
C ASN A 201 40.26 7.06 -15.01
N LYS A 202 40.40 5.74 -14.81
CA LYS A 202 41.53 5.14 -14.08
C LYS A 202 42.72 4.82 -14.99
N MET A 203 42.57 4.97 -16.31
CA MET A 203 43.61 4.71 -17.31
C MET A 203 44.27 5.99 -17.85
N LYS A 204 43.89 7.16 -17.33
CA LYS A 204 44.61 8.43 -17.48
C LYS A 204 45.37 8.71 -16.19
#